data_AF-A0A955SIJ0-F1
#
_entry.id   AF-A0A955SIJ0-F1
#
_cell.length_a   1.000
_cell.length_b   1.000
_cell.length_c   1.000
_cell.angle_alpha   90.00
_cell.angle_beta   90.00
_cell.angle_gamma   90.00
#
_symmetry.space_group_name_H-M   'P 1'
#
loop_
_entity.id
_entity.type
_entity.pdbx_description
1 polymer ?
#
loop_
_entity_poly.entity_id
_entity_poly.type
_entity_poly.pdbx_seq_one_letter_code
_entity_poly.pdbx_strand_id
1 'polypeptide(L)'
;MVIPILAVVIGLFVGFALSKVYQQQRDLKRRSAAEEQAHQLTQNAQREAENLVKEAKIEAKDLLFQAKSELESKEKEKRNEIQAADRKIIQREEALERKINQFEKRDEEMRRKERSIKEKEEALVNKAAACDQAIKEHRLALEQVAGITAEEAKRQLLSEIESEARMDAALLTKRILDEAKETAEREAREIVTRSIQRITRDYVNEATISVVPLANDSMKGRIIGREGRNIRALEAATGVDLIIDETPEAVIVSGFDP
;
A
#
# COMPACT_ATOMS: atom_id res chain seq x y z
N MET A 1 68.26 -95.13 -124.29
CA MET A 1 68.24 -93.94 -123.41
C MET A 1 66.88 -93.21 -123.32
N VAL A 2 65.81 -93.67 -124.00
CA VAL A 2 64.51 -92.95 -124.04
C VAL A 2 63.61 -93.24 -122.80
N ILE A 3 63.71 -94.45 -122.24
CA ILE A 3 62.93 -94.91 -121.08
C ILE A 3 63.19 -94.10 -119.78
N PRO A 4 64.44 -93.76 -119.39
CA PRO A 4 64.68 -93.01 -118.15
C PRO A 4 64.20 -91.55 -118.21
N ILE A 5 64.24 -90.91 -119.38
CA ILE A 5 63.78 -89.52 -119.55
C ILE A 5 62.26 -89.43 -119.41
N LEU A 6 61.52 -90.39 -119.97
CA LEU A 6 60.07 -90.45 -119.87
C LEU A 6 59.61 -90.68 -118.41
N ALA A 7 60.34 -91.49 -117.64
CA ALA A 7 60.06 -91.71 -116.22
C ALA A 7 60.24 -90.44 -115.38
N VAL A 8 61.25 -89.61 -115.68
CA VAL A 8 61.48 -88.33 -114.98
C VAL A 8 60.37 -87.32 -115.29
N VAL A 9 59.93 -87.23 -116.55
CA VAL A 9 58.83 -86.33 -116.94
C VAL A 9 57.51 -86.74 -116.29
N ILE A 10 57.20 -88.04 -116.25
CA ILE A 10 56.01 -88.56 -115.56
C ILE A 10 56.11 -88.30 -114.05
N GLY A 11 57.28 -88.50 -113.43
CA GLY A 11 57.51 -88.21 -112.02
C GLY A 11 57.33 -86.73 -111.66
N LEU A 12 57.81 -85.81 -112.51
CA LEU A 12 57.60 -84.37 -112.34
C LEU A 12 56.13 -83.97 -112.50
N PHE A 13 55.42 -84.55 -113.48
CA PHE A 13 54.02 -84.26 -113.71
C PHE A 13 53.13 -84.78 -112.57
N VAL A 14 53.39 -86.01 -112.10
CA VAL A 14 52.71 -86.60 -110.94
C VAL A 14 53.04 -85.83 -109.66
N GLY A 15 54.30 -85.43 -109.45
CA GLY A 15 54.70 -84.60 -108.32
C GLY A 15 54.06 -83.21 -108.33
N PHE A 16 53.96 -82.57 -109.50
CA PHE A 16 53.26 -81.29 -109.66
C PHE A 16 51.76 -81.41 -109.43
N ALA A 17 51.12 -82.45 -109.96
CA ALA A 17 49.70 -82.71 -109.74
C ALA A 17 49.40 -82.98 -108.25
N LEU A 18 50.21 -83.80 -107.58
CA LEU A 18 50.10 -84.07 -106.14
C LEU A 18 50.33 -82.80 -105.30
N SER A 19 51.33 -81.99 -105.65
CA SER A 19 51.61 -80.72 -104.97
C SER A 19 50.46 -79.72 -105.14
N LYS A 20 49.88 -79.61 -106.34
CA LYS A 20 48.74 -78.73 -106.60
C LYS A 20 47.49 -79.18 -105.83
N VAL A 21 47.20 -80.49 -105.78
CA VAL A 21 46.09 -81.05 -104.99
C VAL A 21 46.31 -80.83 -103.49
N TYR A 22 47.55 -81.02 -102.99
CA TYR A 22 47.88 -80.80 -101.59
C TYR A 22 47.80 -79.31 -101.19
N GLN A 23 48.25 -78.40 -102.06
CA GLN A 23 48.11 -76.96 -101.87
C GLN A 23 46.64 -76.54 -101.89
N GLN A 24 45.85 -77.00 -102.86
CA GLN A 24 44.41 -76.75 -102.90
C GLN A 24 43.70 -77.26 -101.65
N GLN A 25 44.05 -78.44 -101.14
CA GLN A 25 43.49 -78.94 -99.87
C GLN A 25 43.92 -78.11 -98.65
N ARG A 26 45.16 -77.61 -98.59
CA ARG A 26 45.60 -76.73 -97.50
C ARG A 26 44.91 -75.37 -97.55
N ASP A 27 44.74 -74.80 -98.75
CA ASP A 27 44.06 -73.51 -98.92
C ASP A 27 42.58 -73.63 -98.62
N LEU A 28 41.93 -74.72 -99.03
CA LEU A 28 40.54 -75.02 -98.65
C LEU A 28 40.40 -75.19 -97.13
N LYS A 29 41.32 -75.93 -96.48
CA LYS A 29 41.33 -76.07 -95.01
C LYS A 29 41.58 -74.74 -94.30
N ARG A 30 42.48 -73.90 -94.82
CA ARG A 30 42.77 -72.56 -94.26
C ARG A 30 41.58 -71.62 -94.44
N ARG A 31 40.93 -71.64 -95.61
CA ARG A 31 39.70 -70.85 -95.86
C ARG A 31 38.55 -71.32 -94.97
N SER A 32 38.32 -72.63 -94.89
CA SER A 32 37.29 -73.21 -94.02
C SER A 32 37.57 -72.90 -92.54
N ALA A 33 38.82 -72.98 -92.08
CA ALA A 33 39.18 -72.60 -90.72
C ALA A 33 39.02 -71.09 -90.47
N ALA A 34 39.37 -70.23 -91.43
CA ALA A 34 39.19 -68.79 -91.33
C ALA A 34 37.70 -68.40 -91.36
N GLU A 35 36.88 -69.08 -92.17
CA GLU A 35 35.43 -68.91 -92.21
C GLU A 35 34.78 -69.38 -90.91
N GLU A 36 35.22 -70.52 -90.35
CA GLU A 36 34.75 -71.00 -89.06
C GLU A 36 35.14 -70.05 -87.92
N GLN A 37 36.37 -69.53 -87.92
CA GLN A 37 36.79 -68.51 -86.96
C GLN A 37 36.02 -67.20 -87.10
N ALA A 38 35.79 -66.73 -88.34
CA ALA A 38 34.97 -65.54 -88.58
C ALA A 38 33.53 -65.76 -88.12
N HIS A 39 32.97 -66.94 -88.36
CA HIS A 39 31.63 -67.30 -87.92
C HIS A 39 31.53 -67.43 -86.40
N GLN A 40 32.54 -67.99 -85.73
CA GLN A 40 32.60 -68.05 -84.28
C GLN A 40 32.76 -66.65 -83.68
N LEU A 41 33.58 -65.79 -84.28
CA LEU A 41 33.76 -64.42 -83.84
C LEU A 41 32.48 -63.60 -83.96
N THR A 42 31.75 -63.71 -85.09
CA THR A 42 30.46 -63.01 -85.25
C THR A 42 29.39 -63.55 -84.32
N GLN A 43 29.32 -64.87 -84.11
CA GLN A 43 28.40 -65.47 -83.13
C GLN A 43 28.72 -65.02 -81.70
N ASN A 44 30.00 -64.99 -81.32
CA ASN A 44 30.41 -64.53 -80.00
C ASN A 44 30.12 -63.04 -79.81
N ALA A 45 30.43 -62.19 -80.79
CA ALA A 45 30.09 -60.77 -80.77
C ALA A 45 28.58 -60.54 -80.69
N GLN A 46 27.77 -61.35 -81.38
CA GLN A 46 26.31 -61.27 -81.31
C GLN A 46 25.78 -61.70 -79.94
N ARG A 47 26.32 -62.79 -79.35
CA ARG A 47 25.98 -63.22 -77.99
C ARG A 47 26.37 -62.19 -76.94
N GLU A 48 27.56 -61.59 -77.06
CA GLU A 48 28.00 -60.51 -76.18
C GLU A 48 27.11 -59.28 -76.29
N ALA A 49 26.75 -58.86 -77.51
CA ALA A 49 25.80 -57.76 -77.71
C ALA A 49 24.41 -58.07 -77.12
N GLU A 50 23.90 -59.30 -77.31
CA GLU A 50 22.64 -59.71 -76.71
C GLU A 50 22.69 -59.73 -75.17
N ASN A 51 23.81 -60.18 -74.59
CA ASN A 51 24.01 -60.18 -73.15
C ASN A 51 24.11 -58.74 -72.61
N LEU A 52 24.87 -57.86 -73.28
CA LEU A 52 24.98 -56.45 -72.91
C LEU A 52 23.61 -55.74 -72.94
N VAL A 53 22.79 -56.00 -73.96
CA VAL A 53 21.43 -55.45 -74.04
C VAL A 53 20.54 -56.00 -72.93
N LYS A 54 20.65 -57.29 -72.61
CA LYS A 54 19.90 -57.89 -71.50
C LYS A 54 20.32 -57.31 -70.15
N GLU A 55 21.62 -57.19 -69.89
CA GLU A 55 22.19 -56.59 -68.68
C GLU A 55 21.76 -55.12 -68.54
N ALA A 56 21.93 -54.31 -69.58
CA ALA A 56 21.47 -52.92 -69.58
C ALA A 56 19.95 -52.79 -69.34
N LYS A 57 19.16 -53.74 -69.84
CA LYS A 57 17.70 -53.76 -69.59
C LYS A 57 17.36 -54.18 -68.16
N ILE A 58 18.13 -55.08 -67.55
CA ILE A 58 17.96 -55.47 -66.14
C ILE A 58 18.37 -54.30 -65.25
N GLU A 59 19.52 -53.69 -65.48
CA GLU A 59 20.00 -52.53 -64.73
C GLU A 59 19.02 -51.34 -64.85
N ALA A 60 18.50 -51.04 -66.04
CA ALA A 60 17.48 -50.02 -66.23
C ALA A 60 16.19 -50.34 -65.46
N LYS A 61 15.79 -51.62 -65.38
CA LYS A 61 14.63 -52.03 -64.58
C LYS A 61 14.89 -51.90 -63.08
N ASP A 62 16.07 -52.28 -62.62
CA ASP A 62 16.46 -52.17 -61.21
C ASP A 62 16.53 -50.71 -60.77
N LEU A 63 17.14 -49.83 -61.58
CA LEU A 63 17.15 -48.39 -61.34
C LEU A 63 15.74 -47.81 -61.31
N LEU A 64 14.87 -48.22 -62.25
CA LEU A 64 13.48 -47.77 -62.28
C LEU A 64 12.70 -48.26 -61.05
N PHE A 65 12.94 -49.50 -60.60
CA PHE A 65 12.33 -50.05 -59.40
C PHE A 65 12.80 -49.33 -58.14
N GLN A 66 14.11 -49.07 -58.00
CA GLN A 66 14.68 -48.28 -56.90
C GLN A 66 14.11 -46.86 -56.89
N ALA A 67 14.09 -46.19 -58.03
CA ALA A 67 13.52 -44.84 -58.15
C ALA A 67 12.03 -44.81 -57.78
N LYS A 68 11.24 -45.81 -58.21
CA LYS A 68 9.84 -45.95 -57.79
C LYS A 68 9.69 -46.17 -56.30
N SER A 69 10.49 -47.06 -55.71
CA SER A 69 10.44 -47.35 -54.27
C SER A 69 10.82 -46.12 -53.43
N GLU A 70 11.82 -45.35 -53.85
CA GLU A 70 12.18 -44.10 -53.20
C GLU A 70 11.08 -43.04 -53.31
N LEU A 71 10.44 -42.92 -54.48
CA LEU A 71 9.31 -41.99 -54.67
C LEU A 71 8.14 -42.38 -53.78
N GLU A 72 7.75 -43.65 -53.74
CA GLU A 72 6.67 -44.14 -52.86
C GLU A 72 6.99 -43.89 -51.38
N SER A 73 8.24 -44.10 -50.97
CA SER A 73 8.69 -43.79 -49.60
C SER A 73 8.57 -42.29 -49.30
N LYS A 74 9.07 -41.41 -50.18
CA LYS A 74 8.98 -39.95 -50.03
C LYS A 74 7.55 -39.45 -50.04
N GLU A 75 6.68 -40.00 -50.88
CA GLU A 75 5.26 -39.67 -50.89
C GLU A 75 4.57 -40.09 -49.60
N LYS A 76 4.89 -41.28 -49.07
CA LYS A 76 4.36 -41.75 -47.79
C LYS A 76 4.84 -40.86 -46.63
N GLU A 77 6.10 -40.49 -46.60
CA GLU A 77 6.67 -39.59 -45.59
C GLU A 77 5.98 -38.23 -45.63
N LYS A 78 5.91 -37.59 -46.81
CA LYS A 78 5.17 -36.33 -47.00
C LYS A 78 3.70 -36.43 -46.59
N ARG A 79 3.04 -37.54 -46.92
CA ARG A 79 1.63 -37.75 -46.54
C ARG A 79 1.47 -37.83 -45.02
N ASN A 80 2.40 -38.48 -44.33
CA ASN A 80 2.41 -38.55 -42.87
C ASN A 80 2.71 -37.20 -42.23
N GLU A 81 3.64 -36.43 -42.79
CA GLU A 81 3.95 -35.06 -42.35
C GLU A 81 2.74 -34.14 -42.48
N ILE A 82 2.05 -34.17 -43.63
CA ILE A 82 0.82 -33.41 -43.87
C ILE A 82 -0.26 -33.80 -42.86
N GLN A 83 -0.50 -35.10 -42.67
CA GLN A 83 -1.48 -35.56 -41.69
C GLN A 83 -1.14 -35.14 -40.25
N ALA A 84 0.15 -35.13 -39.89
CA ALA A 84 0.59 -34.66 -38.58
C ALA A 84 0.40 -33.15 -38.42
N ALA A 85 0.65 -32.37 -39.47
CA ALA A 85 0.39 -30.93 -39.51
C ALA A 85 -1.11 -30.63 -39.40
N ASP A 86 -1.95 -31.32 -40.16
CA ASP A 86 -3.41 -31.17 -40.13
C ASP A 86 -3.98 -31.47 -38.74
N ARG A 87 -3.52 -32.55 -38.09
CA ARG A 87 -3.93 -32.86 -36.71
C ARG A 87 -3.55 -31.74 -35.73
N LYS A 88 -2.36 -31.14 -35.88
CA LYS A 88 -1.93 -30.01 -35.04
C LYS A 88 -2.77 -28.76 -35.30
N ILE A 89 -3.17 -28.51 -36.55
CA ILE A 89 -4.04 -27.40 -36.92
C ILE A 89 -5.43 -27.58 -36.30
N ILE A 90 -6.05 -28.75 -36.47
CA ILE A 90 -7.36 -29.06 -35.88
C ILE A 90 -7.35 -28.89 -34.36
N GLN A 91 -6.32 -29.40 -33.67
CA GLN A 91 -6.18 -29.21 -32.21
C GLN A 91 -6.07 -27.74 -31.81
N ARG A 92 -5.38 -26.91 -32.62
CA ARG A 92 -5.29 -25.47 -32.38
C ARG A 92 -6.61 -24.77 -32.65
N GLU A 93 -7.32 -25.14 -33.70
CA GLU A 93 -8.65 -24.61 -34.03
C GLU A 93 -9.65 -24.91 -32.92
N GLU A 94 -9.73 -26.17 -32.45
CA GLU A 94 -10.58 -26.53 -31.31
C GLU A 94 -10.22 -25.76 -30.04
N ALA A 95 -8.92 -25.57 -29.77
CA ALA A 95 -8.46 -24.79 -28.62
C ALA A 95 -8.83 -23.30 -28.74
N LEU A 96 -8.76 -22.73 -29.94
CA LEU A 96 -9.17 -21.36 -30.22
C LEU A 96 -10.68 -21.20 -30.11
N GLU A 97 -11.47 -22.12 -30.65
CA GLU A 97 -12.93 -22.12 -30.56
C GLU A 97 -13.40 -22.20 -29.11
N ARG A 98 -12.76 -23.04 -28.28
CA ARG A 98 -13.02 -23.08 -26.83
C ARG A 98 -12.73 -21.74 -26.16
N LYS A 99 -11.63 -21.05 -26.53
CA LYS A 99 -11.31 -19.73 -26.01
C LYS A 99 -12.33 -18.67 -26.43
N ILE A 100 -12.75 -18.68 -27.70
CA ILE A 100 -13.77 -17.76 -28.22
C ILE A 100 -15.06 -17.93 -27.44
N ASN A 101 -15.55 -19.17 -27.29
CA ASN A 101 -16.75 -19.46 -26.49
C ASN A 101 -16.63 -19.01 -25.03
N GLN A 102 -15.45 -19.10 -24.42
CA GLN A 102 -15.21 -18.58 -23.06
C GLN A 102 -15.24 -17.05 -23.02
N PHE A 103 -14.67 -16.38 -24.02
CA PHE A 103 -14.69 -14.92 -24.12
C PHE A 103 -16.10 -14.40 -24.37
N GLU A 104 -16.89 -15.03 -25.24
CA GLU A 104 -18.28 -14.65 -25.49
C GLU A 104 -19.15 -14.76 -24.23
N LYS A 105 -19.00 -15.84 -23.46
CA LYS A 105 -19.69 -15.99 -22.17
C LYS A 105 -19.32 -14.89 -21.19
N ARG A 106 -18.03 -14.57 -21.08
CA ARG A 106 -17.54 -13.47 -20.22
C ARG A 106 -18.06 -12.10 -20.68
N ASP A 107 -18.10 -11.86 -21.99
CA ASP A 107 -18.63 -10.61 -22.55
C ASP A 107 -20.13 -10.47 -22.24
N GLU A 108 -20.89 -11.55 -22.38
CA GLU A 108 -22.32 -11.53 -22.03
C GLU A 108 -22.55 -11.29 -20.53
N GLU A 109 -21.79 -11.95 -19.65
CA GLU A 109 -21.83 -11.70 -18.22
C GLU A 109 -21.46 -10.25 -17.87
N MET A 110 -20.44 -9.68 -18.54
CA MET A 110 -20.03 -8.30 -18.34
C MET A 110 -21.14 -7.33 -18.76
N ARG A 111 -21.73 -7.52 -19.94
CA ARG A 111 -22.87 -6.71 -20.41
C ARG A 111 -24.10 -6.81 -19.51
N ARG A 112 -24.33 -7.98 -18.89
CA ARG A 112 -25.40 -8.14 -17.89
C ARG A 112 -25.10 -7.35 -16.62
N LYS A 113 -23.85 -7.40 -16.13
CA LYS A 113 -23.41 -6.61 -14.97
C LYS A 113 -23.49 -5.10 -15.24
N GLU A 114 -23.02 -4.65 -16.40
CA GLU A 114 -23.09 -3.23 -16.78
C GLU A 114 -24.53 -2.72 -16.83
N ARG A 115 -25.46 -3.49 -17.40
CA ARG A 115 -26.89 -3.14 -17.37
C ARG A 115 -27.43 -3.06 -15.93
N SER A 116 -27.13 -4.06 -15.10
CA SER A 116 -27.57 -4.05 -13.69
C SER A 116 -26.98 -2.89 -12.89
N ILE A 117 -25.73 -2.50 -13.17
CA ILE A 117 -25.10 -1.34 -12.52
C ILE A 117 -25.80 -0.06 -12.95
N LYS A 118 -26.04 0.14 -14.25
CA LYS A 118 -26.78 1.32 -14.75
C LYS A 118 -28.17 1.45 -14.15
N GLU A 119 -28.92 0.35 -14.09
CA GLU A 119 -30.25 0.34 -13.44
C GLU A 119 -30.18 0.73 -11.96
N LYS A 120 -29.15 0.25 -11.24
CA LYS A 120 -28.94 0.61 -9.83
C LYS A 120 -28.51 2.07 -9.66
N GLU A 121 -27.67 2.59 -10.55
CA GLU A 121 -27.25 4.00 -10.54
C GLU A 121 -28.46 4.91 -10.79
N GLU A 122 -29.28 4.63 -11.80
CA GLU A 122 -30.52 5.37 -12.06
C GLU A 122 -31.47 5.32 -10.87
N ALA A 123 -31.66 4.13 -10.27
CA ALA A 123 -32.49 3.99 -9.08
C ALA A 123 -31.94 4.77 -7.87
N LEU A 124 -30.62 4.82 -7.70
CA LEU A 124 -29.96 5.59 -6.64
C LEU A 124 -30.13 7.09 -6.84
N VAL A 125 -29.95 7.58 -8.08
CA VAL A 125 -30.17 9.00 -8.42
C VAL A 125 -31.61 9.41 -8.13
N ASN A 126 -32.59 8.59 -8.54
CA ASN A 126 -34.00 8.86 -8.26
C ASN A 126 -34.31 8.86 -6.76
N LYS A 127 -33.75 7.92 -5.99
CA LYS A 127 -33.91 7.87 -4.53
C LYS A 127 -33.27 9.08 -3.84
N ALA A 128 -32.08 9.50 -4.27
CA ALA A 128 -31.41 10.67 -3.72
C ALA A 128 -32.25 11.93 -3.95
N ALA A 129 -32.76 12.13 -5.17
CA ALA A 129 -33.65 13.24 -5.48
C ALA A 129 -34.94 13.22 -4.65
N ALA A 130 -35.55 12.04 -4.46
CA ALA A 130 -36.74 11.89 -3.62
C ALA A 130 -36.46 12.18 -2.14
N CYS A 131 -35.31 11.74 -1.61
CA CYS A 131 -34.87 12.06 -0.26
C CYS A 131 -34.64 13.57 -0.07
N ASP A 132 -33.95 14.22 -1.00
CA ASP A 132 -33.71 15.67 -0.95
C ASP A 132 -35.03 16.45 -0.96
N GLN A 133 -35.99 16.00 -1.77
CA GLN A 133 -37.32 16.60 -1.81
C GLN A 133 -38.08 16.38 -0.49
N ALA A 134 -38.08 15.15 0.04
CA ALA A 134 -38.71 14.85 1.32
C ALA A 134 -38.08 15.64 2.48
N ILE A 135 -36.76 15.82 2.50
CA ILE A 135 -36.07 16.65 3.49
C ILE A 135 -36.52 18.11 3.39
N LYS A 136 -36.65 18.66 2.18
CA LYS A 136 -37.17 20.02 1.97
C LYS A 136 -38.62 20.16 2.45
N GLU A 137 -39.47 19.21 2.11
CA GLU A 137 -40.88 19.20 2.54
C GLU A 137 -41.03 19.08 4.05
N HIS A 138 -40.27 18.18 4.69
CA HIS A 138 -40.24 18.06 6.15
C HIS A 138 -39.74 19.34 6.82
N ARG A 139 -38.72 19.99 6.25
CA ARG A 139 -38.23 21.27 6.77
C ARG A 139 -39.29 22.36 6.67
N LEU A 140 -39.95 22.49 5.52
CA LEU A 140 -41.06 23.44 5.33
C LEU A 140 -42.23 23.17 6.28
N ALA A 141 -42.62 21.90 6.45
CA ALA A 141 -43.68 21.53 7.37
C ALA A 141 -43.31 21.85 8.84
N LEU A 142 -42.07 21.59 9.25
CA LEU A 142 -41.57 21.96 10.57
C LEU A 142 -41.57 23.48 10.78
N GLU A 143 -41.12 24.25 9.79
CA GLU A 143 -41.16 25.72 9.82
C GLU A 143 -42.62 26.24 9.95
N GLN A 144 -43.57 25.62 9.24
CA GLN A 144 -45.00 25.95 9.36
C GLN A 144 -45.59 25.61 10.73
N VAL A 145 -45.30 24.42 11.27
CA VAL A 145 -45.82 23.98 12.58
C VAL A 145 -45.20 24.80 13.72
N ALA A 146 -43.91 25.11 13.63
CA ALA A 146 -43.22 25.95 14.61
C ALA A 146 -43.66 27.43 14.52
N GLY A 147 -44.25 27.85 13.40
CA GLY A 147 -44.65 29.24 13.15
C GLY A 147 -43.47 30.21 13.01
N ILE A 148 -42.25 29.68 12.94
CA ILE A 148 -40.99 30.40 12.82
C ILE A 148 -40.09 29.65 11.84
N THR A 149 -39.33 30.39 11.03
CA THR A 149 -38.35 29.81 10.11
C THR A 149 -37.16 29.23 10.87
N ALA A 150 -36.41 28.30 10.27
CA ALA A 150 -35.21 27.75 10.91
C ALA A 150 -34.16 28.82 11.27
N GLU A 151 -34.05 29.88 10.46
CA GLU A 151 -33.16 31.00 10.75
C GLU A 151 -33.67 31.90 11.87
N GLU A 152 -34.99 32.08 11.99
CA GLU A 152 -35.57 32.79 13.13
C GLU A 152 -35.39 32.01 14.43
N ALA A 153 -35.63 30.69 14.42
CA ALA A 153 -35.39 29.82 15.57
C ALA A 153 -33.93 29.88 16.02
N LYS A 154 -32.98 29.86 15.06
CA LYS A 154 -31.55 30.00 15.34
C LYS A 154 -31.21 31.36 15.96
N ARG A 155 -31.77 32.45 15.42
CA ARG A 155 -31.56 33.80 16.00
C ARG A 155 -32.14 33.93 17.40
N GLN A 156 -33.33 33.39 17.61
CA GLN A 156 -33.98 33.43 18.92
C GLN A 156 -33.17 32.67 19.95
N LEU A 157 -32.71 31.44 19.64
CA LEU A 157 -31.84 30.66 20.52
C LEU A 157 -30.54 31.41 20.84
N LEU A 158 -29.89 32.00 19.84
CA LEU A 158 -28.67 32.80 20.06
C LEU A 158 -28.95 34.01 20.95
N SER A 159 -30.08 34.70 20.78
CA SER A 159 -30.49 35.83 21.61
C SER A 159 -30.80 35.42 23.05
N GLU A 160 -31.42 34.26 23.26
CA GLU A 160 -31.70 33.72 24.59
C GLU A 160 -30.39 33.36 25.32
N ILE A 161 -29.48 32.66 24.65
CA ILE A 161 -28.14 32.35 25.17
C ILE A 161 -27.38 33.63 25.52
N GLU A 162 -27.43 34.65 24.66
CA GLU A 162 -26.77 35.94 24.91
C GLU A 162 -27.36 36.63 26.15
N SER A 163 -28.69 36.63 26.30
CA SER A 163 -29.36 37.23 27.45
C SER A 163 -29.01 36.51 28.76
N GLU A 164 -28.99 35.17 28.75
CA GLU A 164 -28.63 34.36 29.92
C GLU A 164 -27.17 34.61 30.32
N ALA A 165 -26.24 34.60 29.36
CA ALA A 165 -24.84 34.92 29.61
C ALA A 165 -24.63 36.32 30.19
N ARG A 166 -25.39 37.32 29.74
CA ARG A 166 -25.35 38.69 30.31
C ARG A 166 -25.87 38.72 31.75
N MET A 167 -26.92 37.97 32.05
CA MET A 167 -27.49 37.90 33.41
C MET A 167 -26.51 37.24 34.38
N ASP A 168 -25.88 36.14 33.98
CA ASP A 168 -24.86 35.46 34.78
C ASP A 168 -23.64 36.35 35.02
N ALA A 169 -23.17 37.05 33.99
CA ALA A 169 -22.08 38.02 34.12
C ALA A 169 -22.42 39.16 35.09
N ALA A 170 -23.67 39.66 35.07
CA ALA A 170 -24.13 40.70 35.99
C ALA A 170 -24.18 40.20 37.45
N LEU A 171 -24.68 38.98 37.66
CA LEU A 171 -24.71 38.35 38.99
C LEU A 171 -23.30 38.13 39.55
N LEU A 172 -22.38 37.64 38.71
CA LEU A 172 -20.97 37.47 39.09
C LEU A 172 -20.33 38.82 39.44
N THR A 173 -20.56 39.85 38.62
CA THR A 173 -20.02 41.20 38.87
C THR A 173 -20.53 41.76 40.19
N LYS A 174 -21.83 41.60 40.48
CA LYS A 174 -22.41 42.03 41.75
C LYS A 174 -21.76 41.30 42.94
N ARG A 175 -21.59 39.97 42.84
CA ARG A 175 -20.94 39.18 43.91
C ARG A 175 -19.52 39.66 44.18
N ILE A 176 -18.72 39.88 43.13
CA ILE A 176 -17.35 40.42 43.25
C ILE A 176 -17.35 41.79 43.94
N LEU A 177 -18.28 42.68 43.58
CA LEU A 177 -18.41 44.01 44.19
C LEU A 177 -18.79 43.93 45.68
N ASP A 178 -19.71 43.05 46.04
CA ASP A 178 -20.15 42.86 47.42
C ASP A 178 -19.01 42.26 48.27
N GLU A 179 -18.31 41.25 47.77
CA GLU A 179 -17.11 40.67 48.43
C GLU A 179 -15.99 41.70 48.60
N ALA A 180 -15.75 42.54 47.58
CA ALA A 180 -14.75 43.60 47.64
C ALA A 180 -15.11 44.66 48.70
N LYS A 181 -16.39 45.03 48.81
CA LYS A 181 -16.88 45.96 49.85
C LYS A 181 -16.74 45.37 51.24
N GLU A 182 -17.14 44.12 51.45
CA GLU A 182 -17.04 43.45 52.74
C GLU A 182 -15.58 43.32 53.18
N THR A 183 -14.69 42.96 52.24
CA THR A 183 -13.25 42.88 52.49
C THR A 183 -12.68 44.26 52.85
N ALA A 184 -13.02 45.30 52.10
CA ALA A 184 -12.58 46.65 52.37
C ALA A 184 -13.08 47.18 53.73
N GLU A 185 -14.33 46.90 54.10
CA GLU A 185 -14.87 47.31 55.40
C GLU A 185 -14.19 46.59 56.56
N ARG A 186 -13.93 45.28 56.41
CA ARG A 186 -13.17 44.49 57.39
C ARG A 186 -11.76 45.05 57.58
N GLU A 187 -11.05 45.31 56.49
CA GLU A 187 -9.70 45.89 56.55
C GLU A 187 -9.71 47.29 57.17
N ALA A 188 -10.68 48.14 56.80
CA ALA A 188 -10.81 49.47 57.38
C ALA A 188 -11.02 49.42 58.90
N ARG A 189 -11.89 48.53 59.39
CA ARG A 189 -12.10 48.33 60.84
C ARG A 189 -10.82 47.85 61.54
N GLU A 190 -10.07 46.94 60.92
CA GLU A 190 -8.80 46.46 61.47
C GLU A 190 -7.77 47.60 61.58
N ILE A 191 -7.63 48.41 60.52
CA ILE A 191 -6.72 49.56 60.50
C ILE A 191 -7.07 50.57 61.59
N VAL A 192 -8.36 50.93 61.72
CA VAL A 192 -8.83 51.86 62.75
C VAL A 192 -8.59 51.30 64.15
N THR A 193 -8.92 50.03 64.39
CA THR A 193 -8.73 49.39 65.70
C THR A 193 -7.26 49.35 66.09
N ARG A 194 -6.37 48.96 65.17
CA ARG A 194 -4.91 48.96 65.41
C ARG A 194 -4.37 50.37 65.66
N SER A 195 -4.93 51.38 64.98
CA SER A 195 -4.54 52.78 65.18
C SER A 195 -4.95 53.29 66.56
N ILE A 196 -6.18 53.00 67.01
CA ILE A 196 -6.67 53.33 68.36
C ILE A 196 -5.78 52.65 69.42
N GLN A 197 -5.60 51.33 69.31
CA GLN A 197 -4.76 50.56 70.25
C GLN A 197 -3.34 51.12 70.38
N ARG A 198 -2.78 51.65 69.28
CA ARG A 198 -1.45 52.27 69.29
C ARG A 198 -1.42 53.61 70.04
N ILE A 199 -2.48 54.43 69.95
CA ILE A 199 -2.52 55.77 70.56
C ILE A 199 -2.91 55.72 72.05
N THR A 200 -3.84 54.85 72.43
CA THR A 200 -4.38 54.82 73.80
C THR A 200 -3.34 54.45 74.86
N ARG A 201 -2.32 53.65 74.51
CA ARG A 201 -1.30 53.21 75.47
C ARG A 201 -0.45 54.36 76.02
N ASP A 202 -0.15 55.35 75.18
CA ASP A 202 0.73 56.46 75.58
C ASP A 202 -0.08 57.53 76.33
N TYR A 203 -1.30 57.84 75.89
CA TYR A 203 -2.14 58.86 76.52
C TYR A 203 -2.61 58.51 77.95
N VAL A 204 -2.93 57.23 78.22
CA VAL A 204 -3.47 56.81 79.54
C VAL A 204 -2.41 56.92 80.64
N ASN A 205 -1.12 56.72 80.32
CA ASN A 205 -0.05 56.84 81.30
C ASN A 205 0.22 58.30 81.69
N GLU A 206 0.11 59.24 80.76
CA GLU A 206 0.32 60.67 81.05
C GLU A 206 -0.83 61.28 81.86
N ALA A 207 -2.07 60.81 81.65
CA ALA A 207 -3.25 61.43 82.25
C ALA A 207 -3.56 60.98 83.69
N THR A 208 -3.10 59.79 84.13
CA THR A 208 -3.59 59.15 85.37
C THR A 208 -2.59 59.11 86.52
N ILE A 209 -1.33 59.50 86.31
CA ILE A 209 -0.27 59.41 87.31
C ILE A 209 0.28 60.80 87.63
N SER A 210 0.18 61.21 88.89
CA SER A 210 0.73 62.47 89.40
C SER A 210 1.70 62.21 90.56
N VAL A 211 2.84 62.88 90.56
CA VAL A 211 3.87 62.73 91.60
C VAL A 211 3.81 63.92 92.54
N VAL A 212 3.53 63.65 93.82
CA VAL A 212 3.42 64.68 94.85
C VAL A 212 4.66 64.65 95.76
N PRO A 213 5.48 65.71 95.78
CA PRO A 213 6.62 65.81 96.69
C PRO A 213 6.15 66.09 98.13
N LEU A 214 6.84 65.48 99.09
CA LEU A 214 6.61 65.61 100.52
C LEU A 214 7.75 66.40 101.17
N ALA A 215 7.43 67.24 102.15
CA ALA A 215 8.40 68.11 102.80
C ALA A 215 9.43 67.38 103.70
N ASN A 216 9.18 66.13 104.08
CA ASN A 216 10.10 65.25 104.81
C ASN A 216 9.52 63.82 104.91
N ASP A 217 10.38 62.84 105.19
CA ASP A 217 9.97 61.44 105.38
C ASP A 217 9.08 61.21 106.61
N SER A 218 9.10 62.12 107.59
CA SER A 218 8.17 62.06 108.72
C SER A 218 6.71 62.23 108.27
N MET A 219 6.47 63.10 107.28
CA MET A 219 5.15 63.24 106.63
C MET A 219 4.76 61.95 105.90
N LYS A 220 5.70 61.28 105.22
CA LYS A 220 5.45 59.99 104.55
C LYS A 220 5.01 58.92 105.57
N GLY A 221 5.70 58.81 106.69
CA GLY A 221 5.32 57.91 107.79
C GLY A 221 3.94 58.20 108.39
N ARG A 222 3.55 59.48 108.47
CA ARG A 222 2.19 59.88 108.92
C ARG A 222 1.12 59.58 107.88
N ILE A 223 1.40 59.78 106.59
CA ILE A 223 0.48 59.45 105.50
C ILE A 223 0.20 57.95 105.48
N ILE A 224 1.21 57.10 105.71
CA ILE A 224 1.02 55.64 105.86
C ILE A 224 0.21 55.33 107.14
N GLY A 225 0.66 55.87 108.27
CA GLY A 225 0.12 55.57 109.60
C GLY A 225 0.49 54.16 110.09
N ARG A 226 0.28 53.88 111.39
CA ARG A 226 0.55 52.55 111.95
C ARG A 226 -0.32 51.49 111.27
N GLU A 227 0.35 50.50 110.66
CA GLU A 227 -0.26 49.41 109.88
C GLU A 227 -1.00 49.87 108.62
N GLY A 228 -0.62 51.02 108.03
CA GLY A 228 -1.23 51.49 106.79
C GLY A 228 -2.67 51.99 106.95
N ARG A 229 -3.13 52.21 108.19
CA ARG A 229 -4.49 52.68 108.46
C ARG A 229 -4.79 54.04 107.82
N ASN A 230 -3.80 54.92 107.78
CA ASN A 230 -4.00 56.29 107.34
C ASN A 230 -4.00 56.38 105.81
N ILE A 231 -3.15 55.60 105.13
CA ILE A 231 -3.16 55.53 103.66
C ILE A 231 -4.46 54.92 103.15
N ARG A 232 -4.93 53.80 103.71
CA ARG A 232 -6.21 53.21 103.30
C ARG A 232 -7.40 54.13 103.56
N ALA A 233 -7.36 54.89 104.66
CA ALA A 233 -8.39 55.87 104.96
C ALA A 233 -8.37 57.03 103.95
N LEU A 234 -7.18 57.49 103.55
CA LEU A 234 -7.01 58.49 102.49
C LEU A 234 -7.52 57.94 101.15
N GLU A 235 -7.02 56.79 100.71
CA GLU A 235 -7.45 56.13 99.45
C GLU A 235 -8.97 55.90 99.41
N ALA A 236 -9.57 55.42 100.51
CA ALA A 236 -11.01 55.23 100.59
C ALA A 236 -11.81 56.55 100.61
N ALA A 237 -11.25 57.63 101.16
CA ALA A 237 -11.91 58.93 101.23
C ALA A 237 -11.80 59.71 99.92
N THR A 238 -10.68 59.59 99.20
CA THR A 238 -10.40 60.35 97.98
C THR A 238 -10.62 59.54 96.71
N GLY A 239 -10.69 58.22 96.78
CA GLY A 239 -10.87 57.33 95.63
C GLY A 239 -9.65 57.25 94.71
N VAL A 240 -8.48 57.71 95.16
CA VAL A 240 -7.20 57.60 94.46
C VAL A 240 -6.31 56.57 95.12
N ASP A 241 -5.48 55.88 94.34
CA ASP A 241 -4.50 54.93 94.85
C ASP A 241 -3.18 55.66 95.13
N LEU A 242 -2.67 55.56 96.36
CA LEU A 242 -1.40 56.16 96.73
C LEU A 242 -0.30 55.09 96.70
N ILE A 243 0.54 55.15 95.67
CA ILE A 243 1.65 54.23 95.50
C ILE A 243 2.88 54.79 96.23
N ILE A 244 3.27 54.10 97.29
CA ILE A 244 4.44 54.44 98.09
C ILE A 244 5.60 53.52 97.72
N ASP A 245 6.57 54.10 97.04
CA ASP A 245 7.80 53.41 96.62
C ASP A 245 9.02 53.86 97.48
N GLU A 246 10.19 53.28 97.23
CA GLU A 246 11.46 53.56 97.91
C GLU A 246 12.00 54.99 97.66
N THR A 247 11.34 55.79 96.81
CA THR A 247 11.73 57.18 96.54
C THR A 247 11.53 58.06 97.80
N PRO A 248 12.61 58.62 98.38
CA PRO A 248 12.50 59.48 99.56
C PRO A 248 11.75 60.77 99.21
N GLU A 249 11.01 61.33 100.17
CA GLU A 249 10.34 62.63 100.04
C GLU A 249 9.30 62.77 98.90
N ALA A 250 8.73 61.69 98.36
CA ALA A 250 7.61 61.77 97.40
C ALA A 250 6.65 60.58 97.51
N VAL A 251 5.41 60.78 97.06
CA VAL A 251 4.39 59.73 96.89
C VAL A 251 3.74 59.88 95.53
N ILE A 252 3.51 58.77 94.84
CA ILE A 252 2.86 58.73 93.55
C ILE A 252 1.36 58.54 93.78
N VAL A 253 0.55 59.39 93.17
CA VAL A 253 -0.90 59.31 93.23
C VAL A 253 -1.40 58.85 91.86
N SER A 254 -2.12 57.74 91.85
CA SER A 254 -2.76 57.20 90.67
C SER A 254 -4.27 57.43 90.78
N GLY A 255 -4.83 58.18 89.84
CA GLY A 255 -6.23 58.57 89.83
C GLY A 255 -6.80 58.60 88.41
N PHE A 256 -8.04 58.18 88.25
CA PHE A 256 -8.75 58.21 86.96
C PHE A 256 -9.31 59.60 86.60
N ASP A 257 -9.40 60.51 87.58
CA ASP A 257 -9.88 61.88 87.42
C ASP A 257 -8.75 62.84 87.85
N PRO A 258 -8.18 63.64 86.92
CA PRO A 258 -7.02 64.53 87.18
C PRO A 258 -7.35 65.78 88.00
#